data_AF-A0A926KHK2-F1
#
_entry.id   AF-A0A926KHK2-F1
#
_cell.length_a   1.000
_cell.length_b   1.000
_cell.length_c   1.000
_cell.angle_alpha   90.00
_cell.angle_beta   90.00
_cell.angle_gamma   90.00
#
_symmetry.space_group_name_H-M   'P 1'
#
loop_
_entity.id
_entity.type
_entity.pdbx_description
1 polymer ?
#
loop_
_entity_poly.entity_id
_entity_poly.type
_entity_poly.pdbx_seq_one_letter_code
_entity_poly.pdbx_strand_id
1 'polypeptide(L)'
;MTTYERTQEFADARFVRADFSNAKFRFCDLSGVTMHGVEVGGLHIDSHDLMFGSLYVNGVDVVPLVEAELNRQFPGRELQASRTPGGLREGWVAVQDAWNTTVTRTPADLRDAHVEDEWSLAQTLRHLVLATDAWLLRGVRRESDPFHEIGQFFTGAEQMGVIPERMREPKNFEEVLAVRAERQHMLTDFLATVTAEQLDEPRDDPWGPDDDWKPTVGDCVRVIIEEEWAHLRYVRRDLALLQKERQ
;
A
#
# COMPACT_ATOMS: atom_id res chain seq x y z
N MET A 1 27.08 -1.83 -9.96
CA MET A 1 25.86 -1.59 -10.77
C MET A 1 25.75 -0.11 -11.01
N THR A 2 25.45 0.34 -12.23
CA THR A 2 25.16 1.77 -12.47
C THR A 2 23.70 2.02 -12.11
N THR A 3 23.45 3.01 -11.24
CA THR A 3 22.10 3.40 -10.84
C THR A 3 21.72 4.69 -11.55
N TYR A 4 20.54 4.70 -12.17
CA TYR A 4 19.94 5.89 -12.77
C TYR A 4 18.77 6.33 -11.90
N GLU A 5 18.80 7.57 -11.41
CA GLU A 5 17.79 8.11 -10.49
C GLU A 5 17.22 9.41 -11.04
N ARG A 6 15.88 9.57 -10.96
CA ARG A 6 15.18 10.81 -11.38
C ARG A 6 15.58 11.31 -12.77
N THR A 7 15.82 10.39 -13.70
CA THR A 7 16.22 10.69 -15.09
C THR A 7 15.07 10.47 -16.06
N GLN A 8 15.05 11.24 -17.14
CA GLN A 8 14.17 11.05 -18.30
C GLN A 8 14.96 10.60 -19.54
N GLU A 9 16.24 10.26 -19.39
CA GLU A 9 17.12 9.87 -20.52
C GLU A 9 16.61 8.66 -21.32
N PHE A 10 15.72 7.85 -20.74
CA PHE A 10 15.14 6.68 -21.38
C PHE A 10 13.71 6.91 -21.89
N ALA A 11 13.14 8.11 -21.73
CA ALA A 11 11.85 8.44 -22.31
C ALA A 11 11.94 8.34 -23.84
N ASP A 12 10.92 7.72 -24.45
CA ASP A 12 10.84 7.45 -25.89
C ASP A 12 12.01 6.62 -26.47
N ALA A 13 12.84 6.01 -25.62
CA ALA A 13 13.98 5.23 -26.06
C ALA A 13 13.56 3.89 -26.66
N ARG A 14 14.28 3.46 -27.71
CA ARG A 14 14.13 2.14 -28.32
C ARG A 14 15.37 1.30 -28.06
N PHE A 15 15.20 0.22 -27.31
CA PHE A 15 16.26 -0.76 -27.05
C PHE A 15 16.14 -1.95 -28.01
N VAL A 16 17.18 -2.24 -28.80
CA VAL A 16 17.20 -3.34 -29.78
C VAL A 16 18.33 -4.29 -29.45
N ARG A 17 18.01 -5.57 -29.20
CA ARG A 17 18.98 -6.60 -28.78
C ARG A 17 19.81 -6.16 -27.56
N ALA A 18 19.18 -5.44 -26.64
CA ALA A 18 19.77 -5.05 -25.37
C ALA A 18 19.48 -6.10 -24.30
N ASP A 19 20.44 -6.30 -23.40
CA ASP A 19 20.30 -7.21 -22.27
C ASP A 19 19.86 -6.42 -21.03
N PHE A 20 18.72 -6.80 -20.45
CA PHE A 20 18.17 -6.26 -19.20
C PHE A 20 18.16 -7.31 -18.09
N SER A 21 18.91 -8.40 -18.24
CA SER A 21 19.00 -9.46 -17.24
C SER A 21 19.40 -8.89 -15.88
N ASN A 22 18.60 -9.18 -14.86
CA ASN A 22 18.77 -8.70 -13.48
C ASN A 22 18.60 -7.18 -13.29
N ALA A 23 18.06 -6.45 -14.27
CA ALA A 23 17.66 -5.07 -14.07
C ALA A 23 16.51 -4.98 -13.06
N LYS A 24 16.62 -4.07 -12.09
CA LYS A 24 15.56 -3.75 -11.12
C LYS A 24 14.99 -2.37 -11.44
N PHE A 25 13.68 -2.29 -11.65
CA PHE A 25 12.95 -1.05 -11.84
C PHE A 25 12.13 -0.80 -10.59
N ARG A 26 12.44 0.28 -9.85
CA ARG A 26 11.77 0.62 -8.59
C ARG A 26 11.31 2.08 -8.68
N PHE A 27 10.04 2.32 -8.40
CA PHE A 27 9.40 3.64 -8.55
C PHE A 27 9.59 4.24 -9.95
N CYS A 28 9.56 3.40 -10.99
CA CYS A 28 9.66 3.82 -12.39
C CYS A 28 8.28 3.88 -13.04
N ASP A 29 8.04 4.90 -13.85
CA ASP A 29 6.91 4.89 -14.77
C ASP A 29 7.23 3.99 -15.97
N LEU A 30 6.44 2.92 -16.13
CA LEU A 30 6.52 1.99 -17.26
C LEU A 30 5.27 2.08 -18.15
N SER A 31 4.48 3.13 -17.99
CA SER A 31 3.29 3.38 -18.81
C SER A 31 3.67 3.45 -20.30
N GLY A 32 2.92 2.74 -21.14
CA GLY A 32 3.17 2.70 -22.58
C GLY A 32 4.35 1.84 -23.04
N VAL A 33 5.10 1.20 -22.12
CA VAL A 33 6.19 0.28 -22.50
C VAL A 33 5.61 -0.91 -23.29
N THR A 34 6.11 -1.11 -24.51
CA THR A 34 5.73 -2.23 -25.37
C THR A 34 6.90 -3.19 -25.56
N MET A 35 6.70 -4.46 -25.21
CA MET A 35 7.70 -5.51 -25.34
C MET A 35 7.35 -6.44 -26.50
N HIS A 36 8.10 -6.36 -27.60
CA HIS A 36 7.90 -7.19 -28.80
C HIS A 36 9.11 -8.08 -29.10
N GLY A 37 8.88 -9.38 -29.23
CA GLY A 37 9.95 -10.36 -29.51
C GLY A 37 10.99 -10.48 -28.40
N VAL A 38 10.58 -10.27 -27.15
CA VAL A 38 11.44 -10.35 -25.96
C VAL A 38 11.48 -11.78 -25.39
N GLU A 39 12.57 -12.13 -24.72
CA GLU A 39 12.64 -13.32 -23.89
C GLU A 39 12.21 -12.95 -22.46
N VAL A 40 11.06 -13.49 -22.02
CA VAL A 40 10.51 -13.26 -20.69
C VAL A 40 10.54 -14.55 -19.88
N GLY A 41 11.66 -14.77 -19.19
CA GLY A 41 11.83 -15.85 -18.21
C GLY A 41 11.98 -15.26 -16.81
N GLY A 42 10.98 -15.47 -15.94
CA GLY A 42 11.03 -14.96 -14.56
C GLY A 42 10.78 -13.45 -14.43
N LEU A 43 10.14 -12.80 -15.41
CA LEU A 43 9.70 -11.40 -15.27
C LEU A 43 8.70 -11.31 -14.10
N HIS A 44 9.04 -10.49 -13.11
CA HIS A 44 8.22 -10.24 -11.94
C HIS A 44 7.78 -8.78 -11.93
N ILE A 45 6.47 -8.57 -11.85
CA ILE A 45 5.86 -7.25 -11.69
C ILE A 45 5.15 -7.27 -10.36
N ASP A 46 5.57 -6.39 -9.46
CA ASP A 46 4.90 -6.15 -8.20
C ASP A 46 4.48 -4.68 -8.15
N SER A 47 3.18 -4.43 -8.31
CA SER A 47 2.61 -3.09 -8.38
C SER A 47 1.31 -3.05 -7.60
N HIS A 48 1.16 -2.02 -6.78
CA HIS A 48 -0.08 -1.71 -6.09
C HIS A 48 -1.17 -1.28 -7.07
N ASP A 49 -0.78 -0.48 -8.06
CA ASP A 49 -1.69 0.24 -8.97
C ASP A 49 -2.09 -0.57 -10.20
N LEU A 50 -1.67 -1.84 -10.27
CA LEU A 50 -1.92 -2.71 -11.43
C LEU A 50 -3.41 -2.76 -11.81
N MET A 51 -4.29 -2.70 -10.81
CA MET A 51 -5.74 -2.74 -10.97
C MET A 51 -6.34 -1.50 -11.66
N PHE A 52 -5.62 -0.37 -11.69
CA PHE A 52 -6.04 0.85 -12.36
C PHE A 52 -5.62 0.90 -13.83
N GLY A 53 -4.80 -0.05 -14.27
CA GLY A 53 -4.28 -0.14 -15.62
C GLY A 53 -4.68 -1.42 -16.35
N SER A 54 -3.96 -1.68 -17.42
CA SER A 54 -4.07 -2.92 -18.21
C SER A 54 -2.67 -3.50 -18.42
N LEU A 55 -2.54 -4.82 -18.33
CA LEU A 55 -1.29 -5.53 -18.56
C LEU A 55 -1.55 -6.66 -19.54
N TYR A 56 -1.00 -6.54 -20.75
CA TYR A 56 -1.24 -7.53 -21.80
C TYR A 56 -0.10 -8.54 -21.88
N VAL A 57 -0.41 -9.82 -21.70
CA VAL A 57 0.49 -10.95 -21.96
C VAL A 57 -0.03 -11.70 -23.17
N ASN A 58 0.74 -11.69 -24.26
CA ASN A 58 0.33 -12.30 -25.54
C ASN A 58 -1.06 -11.87 -26.04
N GLY A 59 -1.40 -10.58 -25.85
CA GLY A 59 -2.67 -10.00 -26.28
C GLY A 59 -3.85 -10.24 -25.32
N VAL A 60 -3.62 -10.88 -24.17
CA VAL A 60 -4.63 -11.07 -23.13
C VAL A 60 -4.38 -10.08 -22.00
N ASP A 61 -5.37 -9.27 -21.65
CA ASP A 61 -5.31 -8.47 -20.44
C ASP A 61 -5.40 -9.39 -19.21
N VAL A 62 -4.31 -9.48 -18.46
CA VAL A 62 -4.21 -10.37 -17.30
C VAL A 62 -4.64 -9.71 -15.99
N VAL A 63 -4.90 -8.40 -15.97
CA VAL A 63 -5.28 -7.68 -14.73
C VAL A 63 -6.50 -8.32 -14.05
N PRO A 64 -7.61 -8.62 -14.75
CA PRO A 64 -8.77 -9.28 -14.11
C PRO A 64 -8.47 -10.68 -13.56
N LEU A 65 -7.54 -11.42 -14.19
CA LEU A 65 -7.12 -12.75 -13.72
C LEU A 65 -6.30 -12.63 -12.43
N VAL A 66 -5.40 -11.64 -12.37
CA VAL A 66 -4.61 -11.35 -11.18
C VAL A 66 -5.51 -10.88 -10.05
N GLU A 67 -6.45 -9.97 -10.31
CA GLU A 67 -7.40 -9.48 -9.30
C GLU A 67 -8.27 -10.59 -8.73
N ALA A 68 -8.79 -11.48 -9.58
CA ALA A 68 -9.56 -12.64 -9.13
C ALA A 68 -8.73 -13.57 -8.23
N GLU A 69 -7.46 -13.80 -8.59
CA GLU A 69 -6.55 -14.64 -7.81
C GLU A 69 -6.15 -13.96 -6.48
N LEU A 70 -5.93 -12.65 -6.47
CA LEU A 70 -5.70 -11.88 -5.24
C LEU A 70 -6.91 -11.97 -4.32
N ASN A 71 -8.14 -11.79 -4.81
CA ASN A 71 -9.34 -11.94 -3.99
C ASN A 71 -9.53 -13.38 -3.47
N ARG A 72 -9.11 -14.39 -4.25
CA ARG A 72 -9.08 -15.79 -3.78
C ARG A 72 -8.07 -16.01 -2.65
N GLN A 73 -6.90 -15.38 -2.72
CA GLN A 73 -5.83 -15.49 -1.70
C GLN A 73 -6.10 -14.64 -0.46
N PHE A 74 -6.82 -13.53 -0.62
CA PHE A 74 -7.16 -12.55 0.41
C PHE A 74 -8.69 -12.36 0.47
N PRO A 75 -9.44 -13.33 1.04
CA PRO A 75 -10.90 -13.23 1.10
C PRO A 75 -11.36 -11.95 1.81
N GLY A 76 -12.30 -11.23 1.20
CA GLY A 76 -12.79 -9.94 1.68
C GLY A 76 -12.06 -8.74 1.06
N ARG A 77 -10.94 -8.94 0.35
CA ARG A 77 -10.26 -7.87 -0.39
C ARG A 77 -11.16 -7.24 -1.46
N GLU A 78 -12.04 -8.02 -2.08
CA GLU A 78 -13.00 -7.53 -3.08
C GLU A 78 -13.91 -6.41 -2.54
N LEU A 79 -14.11 -6.33 -1.22
CA LEU A 79 -14.90 -5.30 -0.57
C LEU A 79 -14.16 -3.96 -0.43
N GLN A 80 -12.85 -3.90 -0.71
CA GLN A 80 -12.08 -2.65 -0.67
C GLN A 80 -12.64 -1.58 -1.64
N ALA A 81 -13.30 -2.01 -2.72
CA ALA A 81 -13.95 -1.14 -3.69
C ALA A 81 -15.40 -0.77 -3.31
N SER A 82 -15.90 -1.20 -2.14
CA SER A 82 -17.27 -0.95 -1.74
C SER A 82 -17.57 0.55 -1.66
N ARG A 83 -18.73 0.93 -2.19
CA ARG A 83 -19.28 2.29 -2.10
C ARG A 83 -20.40 2.42 -1.07
N THR A 84 -20.69 1.34 -0.35
CA THR A 84 -21.74 1.33 0.68
C THR A 84 -21.12 1.27 2.07
N PRO A 85 -21.73 1.92 3.09
CA PRO A 85 -21.29 1.79 4.47
C PRO A 85 -21.25 0.33 4.95
N GLY A 86 -22.22 -0.48 4.52
CA GLY A 86 -22.28 -1.92 4.84
C GLY A 86 -21.07 -2.69 4.31
N GLY A 87 -20.78 -2.58 3.02
CA GLY A 87 -19.64 -3.28 2.43
C GLY A 87 -18.28 -2.77 2.93
N LEU A 88 -18.16 -1.48 3.27
CA LEU A 88 -16.94 -0.95 3.90
C LEU A 88 -16.74 -1.52 5.31
N ARG A 89 -17.81 -1.64 6.10
CA ARG A 89 -17.77 -2.32 7.42
C ARG A 89 -17.36 -3.79 7.30
N GLU A 90 -17.95 -4.52 6.36
CA GLU A 90 -17.63 -5.93 6.12
C GLU A 90 -16.17 -6.09 5.66
N GLY A 91 -15.72 -5.27 4.71
CA GLY A 91 -14.32 -5.27 4.26
C GLY A 91 -13.33 -4.91 5.37
N TRP A 92 -13.69 -3.96 6.23
CA TRP A 92 -12.87 -3.57 7.37
C TRP A 92 -12.72 -4.68 8.41
N VAL A 93 -13.79 -5.45 8.69
CA VAL A 93 -13.69 -6.63 9.56
C VAL A 93 -12.77 -7.69 8.94
N ALA A 94 -12.93 -7.97 7.65
CA ALA A 94 -12.13 -8.98 6.96
C ALA A 94 -10.62 -8.65 6.99
N VAL A 95 -10.25 -7.39 6.75
CA VAL A 95 -8.83 -7.00 6.75
C VAL A 95 -8.23 -6.99 8.16
N GLN A 96 -9.01 -6.61 9.18
CA GLN A 96 -8.57 -6.72 10.58
C GLN A 96 -8.28 -8.17 10.98
N ASP A 97 -9.16 -9.11 10.64
CA ASP A 97 -8.97 -10.54 10.93
C ASP A 97 -7.72 -11.09 10.21
N ALA A 98 -7.51 -10.67 8.96
CA ALA A 98 -6.37 -11.08 8.17
C ALA A 98 -5.04 -10.56 8.74
N TRP A 99 -5.01 -9.31 9.22
CA TRP A 99 -3.87 -8.73 9.93
C TRP A 99 -3.63 -9.39 11.28
N ASN A 100 -4.67 -9.59 12.08
CA ASN A 100 -4.56 -10.25 13.38
C ASN A 100 -3.93 -11.64 13.23
N THR A 101 -4.33 -12.39 12.20
CA THR A 101 -3.73 -13.69 11.86
C THR A 101 -2.24 -13.55 11.53
N THR A 102 -1.87 -12.60 10.67
CA THR A 102 -0.47 -12.38 10.30
C THR A 102 0.38 -12.00 11.52
N VAL A 103 -0.04 -10.99 12.29
CA VAL A 103 0.68 -10.50 13.47
C VAL A 103 0.84 -11.60 14.53
N THR A 104 -0.22 -12.35 14.82
CA THR A 104 -0.19 -13.41 15.83
C THR A 104 0.74 -14.56 15.45
N ARG A 105 0.82 -14.88 14.15
CA ARG A 105 1.64 -16.00 13.65
C ARG A 105 3.10 -15.63 13.41
N THR A 106 3.45 -14.35 13.36
CA THR A 106 4.82 -13.90 13.11
C THR A 106 5.69 -14.09 14.36
N PRO A 107 6.75 -14.92 14.30
CA PRO A 107 7.74 -15.06 15.36
C PRO A 107 8.39 -13.73 15.72
N ALA A 108 8.76 -13.56 17.00
CA ALA A 108 9.31 -12.29 17.49
C ALA A 108 10.56 -11.84 16.73
N ASP A 109 11.43 -12.77 16.36
CA ASP A 109 12.66 -12.53 15.58
C ASP A 109 12.40 -12.10 14.13
N LEU A 110 11.19 -12.31 13.60
CA LEU A 110 10.80 -11.88 12.26
C LEU A 110 10.02 -10.55 12.23
N ARG A 111 9.72 -9.95 13.39
CA ARG A 111 8.95 -8.70 13.44
C ARG A 111 9.72 -7.50 12.88
N ASP A 112 11.02 -7.48 13.12
CA ASP A 112 11.94 -6.44 12.66
C ASP A 112 12.86 -6.90 11.52
N ALA A 113 12.80 -8.19 11.14
CA ALA A 113 13.50 -8.68 9.95
C ALA A 113 12.83 -8.15 8.68
N HIS A 114 13.63 -7.89 7.64
CA HIS A 114 13.16 -7.36 6.38
C HIS A 114 13.94 -7.96 5.20
N VAL A 115 13.29 -7.99 4.03
CA VAL A 115 13.95 -8.25 2.74
C VAL A 115 14.68 -6.97 2.30
N GLU A 116 15.77 -7.09 1.57
CA GLU A 116 16.52 -5.93 1.04
C GLU A 116 15.57 -4.95 0.32
N ASP A 117 15.69 -3.66 0.65
CA ASP A 117 14.86 -2.55 0.16
C ASP A 117 13.35 -2.59 0.50
N GLU A 118 12.93 -3.53 1.36
CA GLU A 118 11.54 -3.66 1.82
C GLU A 118 11.41 -3.39 3.32
N TRP A 119 10.18 -3.16 3.75
CA TRP A 119 9.87 -2.92 5.16
C TRP A 119 9.68 -4.19 5.97
N SER A 120 10.07 -4.13 7.24
CA SER A 120 9.69 -5.15 8.22
C SER A 120 8.18 -5.13 8.51
N LEU A 121 7.69 -6.15 9.22
CA LEU A 121 6.32 -6.12 9.75
C LEU A 121 6.12 -4.89 10.65
N ALA A 122 7.05 -4.60 11.56
CA ALA A 122 6.94 -3.46 12.46
C ALA A 122 6.88 -2.12 11.71
N GLN A 123 7.75 -1.92 10.71
CA GLN A 123 7.74 -0.72 9.87
C GLN A 123 6.44 -0.59 9.06
N THR A 124 5.93 -1.70 8.54
CA THR A 124 4.67 -1.71 7.80
C THR A 124 3.49 -1.33 8.69
N LEU A 125 3.40 -1.87 9.91
CA LEU A 125 2.32 -1.51 10.84
C LEU A 125 2.37 -0.02 11.24
N ARG A 126 3.57 0.54 11.35
CA ARG A 126 3.77 1.99 11.56
C ARG A 126 3.35 2.82 10.36
N HIS A 127 3.57 2.35 9.14
CA HIS A 127 3.05 3.01 7.93
C HIS A 127 1.51 2.99 7.90
N LEU A 128 0.87 1.91 8.34
CA LEU A 128 -0.59 1.88 8.40
C LEU A 128 -1.19 2.80 9.48
N VAL A 129 -0.44 3.09 10.55
CA VAL A 129 -0.78 4.19 11.48
C VAL A 129 -0.78 5.52 10.73
N LEU A 130 0.28 5.78 9.94
CA LEU A 130 0.39 6.99 9.13
C LEU A 130 -0.76 7.09 8.11
N ALA A 131 -1.07 6.01 7.40
CA ALA A 131 -2.16 5.97 6.42
C ALA A 131 -3.51 6.33 7.06
N THR A 132 -3.79 5.82 8.26
CA THR A 132 -5.01 6.18 9.00
C THR A 132 -4.99 7.65 9.44
N ASP A 133 -3.88 8.14 9.99
CA ASP A 133 -3.76 9.54 10.42
C ASP A 133 -3.94 10.50 9.23
N ALA A 134 -3.37 10.16 8.06
CA ALA A 134 -3.52 10.94 6.83
C ALA A 134 -4.97 10.93 6.33
N TRP A 135 -5.54 9.77 6.07
CA TRP A 135 -6.80 9.68 5.34
C TRP A 135 -8.02 9.88 6.24
N LEU A 136 -8.00 9.37 7.48
CA LEU A 136 -9.12 9.53 8.42
C LEU A 136 -9.03 10.86 9.17
N LEU A 137 -7.91 11.15 9.83
CA LEU A 137 -7.83 12.30 10.72
C LEU A 137 -7.62 13.60 9.93
N ARG A 138 -6.66 13.62 9.00
CA ARG A 138 -6.42 14.80 8.16
C ARG A 138 -7.46 14.93 7.04
N GLY A 139 -7.67 13.86 6.26
CA GLY A 139 -8.58 13.87 5.11
C GLY A 139 -10.05 14.00 5.53
N VAL A 140 -10.58 13.02 6.26
CA VAL A 140 -12.00 13.00 6.63
C VAL A 140 -12.34 14.02 7.73
N ARG A 141 -11.57 14.06 8.83
CA ARG A 141 -11.85 14.92 10.00
C ARG A 141 -11.23 16.32 9.94
N ARG A 142 -10.36 16.60 8.96
CA ARG A 142 -9.73 17.93 8.74
C ARG A 142 -8.91 18.43 9.94
N GLU A 143 -8.30 17.50 10.66
CA GLU A 143 -7.35 17.82 11.73
C GLU A 143 -6.06 18.36 11.10
N SER A 144 -5.51 19.45 11.65
CA SER A 144 -4.40 20.18 10.98
C SER A 144 -3.06 19.46 11.05
N ASP A 145 -2.81 18.67 12.10
CA ASP A 145 -1.55 17.96 12.30
C ASP A 145 -1.74 16.66 13.11
N PRO A 146 -2.39 15.63 12.55
CA PRO A 146 -2.83 14.47 13.33
C PRO A 146 -1.80 13.33 13.40
N PHE A 147 -0.61 13.50 12.83
CA PHE A 147 0.35 12.41 12.66
C PHE A 147 1.00 11.99 13.98
N HIS A 148 0.87 10.71 14.32
CA HIS A 148 1.55 10.13 15.48
C HIS A 148 3.05 10.01 15.25
N GLU A 149 3.86 10.28 16.28
CA GLU A 149 5.31 10.08 16.28
C GLU A 149 5.77 8.62 16.06
N ILE A 150 4.85 7.65 16.07
CA ILE A 150 5.15 6.22 15.84
C ILE A 150 4.97 5.85 14.37
N GLY A 151 4.34 6.73 13.57
CA GLY A 151 4.19 6.53 12.14
C GLY A 151 5.52 6.24 11.44
N GLN A 152 5.42 5.65 10.25
CA GLN A 152 6.55 5.43 9.36
C GLN A 152 6.22 6.10 8.03
N PHE A 153 7.09 7.01 7.59
CA PHE A 153 6.94 7.64 6.28
C PHE A 153 7.44 6.74 5.15
N PHE A 154 6.78 6.81 4.00
CA PHE A 154 7.20 6.18 2.76
C PHE A 154 8.29 6.98 2.05
N THR A 155 9.06 6.28 1.21
CA THR A 155 10.06 6.93 0.34
C THR A 155 9.37 7.97 -0.54
N GLY A 156 9.80 9.24 -0.45
CA GLY A 156 9.19 10.36 -1.18
C GLY A 156 8.27 11.26 -0.35
N ALA A 157 7.93 10.89 0.89
CA ALA A 157 7.06 11.69 1.76
C ALA A 157 7.58 13.11 2.05
N GLU A 158 8.90 13.31 2.05
CA GLU A 158 9.53 14.65 2.20
C GLU A 158 9.07 15.64 1.11
N GLN A 159 8.83 15.14 -0.11
CA GLN A 159 8.37 15.95 -1.24
C GLN A 159 6.90 16.37 -1.09
N MET A 160 6.16 15.72 -0.17
CA MET A 160 4.77 16.03 0.18
C MET A 160 4.68 16.97 1.39
N GLY A 161 5.76 17.68 1.70
CA GLY A 161 5.80 18.69 2.76
C GLY A 161 5.81 18.12 4.18
N VAL A 162 6.18 16.85 4.32
CA VAL A 162 6.21 16.18 5.63
C VAL A 162 7.63 16.09 6.18
N ILE A 163 7.77 16.33 7.48
CA ILE A 163 9.03 16.53 8.20
C ILE A 163 9.41 15.23 8.94
N PRO A 164 10.42 14.46 8.46
CA PRO A 164 10.83 13.17 9.04
C PRO A 164 11.19 13.25 10.52
N GLU A 165 11.65 14.40 11.00
CA GLU A 165 12.05 14.67 12.38
C GLU A 165 10.91 14.53 13.41
N ARG A 166 9.66 14.32 12.94
CA ARG A 166 8.49 14.06 13.79
C ARG A 166 8.35 12.59 14.21
N MET A 167 8.99 11.67 13.50
CA MET A 167 8.89 10.25 13.82
C MET A 167 10.01 9.84 14.75
N ARG A 168 9.69 8.96 15.70
CA ARG A 168 10.67 8.32 16.56
C ARG A 168 10.56 6.81 16.44
N GLU A 169 11.65 6.14 16.81
CA GLU A 169 11.63 4.71 16.92
C GLU A 169 10.75 4.26 18.12
N PRO A 170 9.91 3.23 17.92
CA PRO A 170 9.15 2.63 19.00
C PRO A 170 10.09 1.96 20.01
N LYS A 171 9.69 1.94 21.28
CA LYS A 171 10.40 1.27 22.37
C LYS A 171 10.39 -0.25 22.20
N ASN A 172 9.29 -0.78 21.65
CA ASN A 172 9.07 -2.19 21.39
C ASN A 172 7.88 -2.38 20.42
N PHE A 173 7.67 -3.61 19.97
CA PHE A 173 6.60 -3.96 19.06
C PHE A 173 5.20 -3.72 19.66
N GLU A 174 5.06 -3.89 20.98
CA GLU A 174 3.81 -3.69 21.69
C GLU A 174 3.36 -2.22 21.67
N GLU A 175 4.28 -1.26 21.68
CA GLU A 175 3.97 0.17 21.48
C GLU A 175 3.38 0.42 20.08
N VAL A 176 3.93 -0.22 19.04
CA VAL A 176 3.38 -0.13 17.68
C VAL A 176 1.95 -0.69 17.63
N LEU A 177 1.72 -1.85 18.26
CA LEU A 177 0.40 -2.47 18.32
C LEU A 177 -0.62 -1.62 19.08
N ALA A 178 -0.21 -0.98 20.18
CA ALA A 178 -1.10 -0.12 20.96
C ALA A 178 -1.57 1.08 20.14
N VAL A 179 -0.64 1.80 19.49
CA VAL A 179 -0.98 2.95 18.64
C VAL A 179 -1.85 2.52 17.46
N ARG A 180 -1.52 1.38 16.83
CA ARG A 180 -2.33 0.84 15.74
C ARG A 180 -3.75 0.49 16.18
N ALA A 181 -3.91 -0.13 17.35
CA ALA A 181 -5.23 -0.48 17.88
C ALA A 181 -6.11 0.76 18.11
N GLU A 182 -5.52 1.87 18.58
CA GLU A 182 -6.24 3.15 18.69
C GLU A 182 -6.76 3.64 17.33
N ARG A 183 -5.93 3.59 16.28
CA ARG A 183 -6.33 3.98 14.92
C ARG A 183 -7.42 3.06 14.36
N GLN A 184 -7.29 1.76 14.60
CA GLN A 184 -8.30 0.79 14.19
C GLN A 184 -9.65 1.03 14.89
N HIS A 185 -9.65 1.38 16.17
CA HIS A 185 -10.88 1.77 16.88
C HIS A 185 -11.49 3.04 16.28
N MET A 186 -10.68 4.08 15.98
CA MET A 186 -11.18 5.31 15.37
C MET A 186 -11.87 5.07 14.02
N LEU A 187 -11.31 4.21 13.17
CA LEU A 187 -11.93 3.86 11.90
C LEU A 187 -13.19 2.99 12.09
N THR A 188 -13.15 2.05 13.05
CA THR A 188 -14.31 1.21 13.40
C THR A 188 -15.49 2.06 13.85
N ASP A 189 -15.26 3.02 14.75
CA ASP A 189 -16.31 3.94 15.25
C ASP A 189 -16.87 4.82 14.14
N PHE A 190 -16.00 5.31 13.24
CA PHE A 190 -16.42 6.07 12.07
C PHE A 190 -17.32 5.23 11.15
N LEU A 191 -16.88 4.02 10.78
CA LEU A 191 -17.62 3.12 9.91
C LEU A 191 -18.96 2.66 10.52
N ALA A 192 -19.06 2.60 11.85
CA ALA A 192 -20.30 2.24 12.54
C ALA A 192 -21.42 3.26 12.35
N THR A 193 -21.09 4.51 12.03
CA THR A 193 -22.05 5.63 11.99
C THR A 193 -22.16 6.32 10.63
N VAL A 194 -21.18 6.15 9.75
CA VAL A 194 -21.14 6.83 8.44
C VAL A 194 -22.34 6.45 7.56
N THR A 195 -22.97 7.45 6.95
CA THR A 195 -24.07 7.26 6.00
C THR A 195 -23.59 7.29 4.56
N ALA A 196 -24.42 6.84 3.61
CA ALA A 196 -24.09 6.90 2.20
C ALA A 196 -23.86 8.34 1.72
N GLU A 197 -24.67 9.28 2.20
CA GLU A 197 -24.55 10.71 1.87
C GLU A 197 -23.23 11.30 2.38
N GLN A 198 -22.79 10.90 3.57
CA GLN A 198 -21.51 11.33 4.12
C GLN A 198 -20.33 10.80 3.30
N LEU A 199 -20.43 9.57 2.77
CA LEU A 199 -19.38 8.99 1.92
C LEU A 199 -19.17 9.78 0.63
N ASP A 200 -20.21 10.44 0.10
CA ASP A 200 -20.14 11.23 -1.13
C ASP A 200 -19.64 12.67 -0.90
N GLU A 201 -19.40 13.08 0.35
CA GLU A 201 -18.92 14.43 0.65
C GLU A 201 -17.48 14.65 0.13
N PRO A 202 -17.20 15.77 -0.55
CA PRO A 202 -15.85 16.07 -1.04
C PRO A 202 -14.88 16.39 0.10
N ARG A 203 -13.61 16.04 -0.13
CA ARG A 203 -12.45 16.31 0.70
C ARG A 203 -11.29 16.81 -0.17
N ASP A 204 -10.32 17.41 0.50
CA ASP A 204 -9.03 17.75 -0.11
C ASP A 204 -8.08 16.56 0.10
N ASP A 205 -7.12 16.39 -0.79
CA ASP A 205 -6.08 15.38 -0.61
C ASP A 205 -5.26 15.71 0.66
N PRO A 206 -5.13 14.77 1.62
CA PRO A 206 -4.40 14.99 2.86
C PRO A 206 -2.89 15.19 2.68
N TRP A 207 -2.32 14.93 1.51
CA TRP A 207 -0.90 15.10 1.22
C TRP A 207 -0.55 16.45 0.59
N GLY A 208 -1.56 17.25 0.24
CA GLY A 208 -1.39 18.59 -0.32
C GLY A 208 -2.40 18.85 -1.43
N PRO A 209 -2.46 20.09 -1.94
CA PRO A 209 -3.32 20.38 -3.08
C PRO A 209 -2.81 19.61 -4.31
N ASP A 210 -3.55 18.58 -4.69
CA ASP A 210 -3.54 18.04 -6.04
C ASP A 210 -4.68 18.71 -6.82
N ASP A 211 -4.33 19.42 -7.90
CA ASP A 211 -5.33 20.09 -8.74
C ASP A 211 -6.12 19.09 -9.59
N ASP A 212 -5.62 17.86 -9.75
CA ASP A 212 -6.17 16.85 -10.66
C ASP A 212 -7.11 15.85 -9.99
N TRP A 213 -7.03 15.65 -8.67
CA TRP A 213 -7.90 14.73 -7.93
C TRP A 213 -8.49 15.33 -6.65
N LYS A 214 -9.82 15.19 -6.49
CA LYS A 214 -10.56 15.59 -5.29
C LYS A 214 -11.27 14.39 -4.69
N PRO A 215 -10.74 13.78 -3.61
CA PRO A 215 -11.36 12.60 -3.01
C PRO A 215 -12.70 12.95 -2.36
N THR A 216 -13.56 11.95 -2.24
CA THR A 216 -14.69 11.95 -1.31
C THR A 216 -14.28 11.34 0.03
N VAL A 217 -15.11 11.50 1.07
CA VAL A 217 -14.95 10.76 2.33
C VAL A 217 -14.85 9.25 2.08
N GLY A 218 -15.68 8.72 1.18
CA GLY A 218 -15.63 7.33 0.77
C GLY A 218 -14.32 6.95 0.09
N ASP A 219 -13.73 7.83 -0.73
CA ASP A 219 -12.42 7.59 -1.32
C ASP A 219 -11.35 7.50 -0.24
N CYS A 220 -11.33 8.43 0.72
CA CYS A 220 -10.36 8.38 1.83
C CYS A 220 -10.44 7.06 2.61
N VAL A 221 -11.65 6.57 2.89
CA VAL A 221 -11.84 5.28 3.58
C VAL A 221 -11.38 4.11 2.73
N ARG A 222 -11.69 4.12 1.42
CA ARG A 222 -11.25 3.07 0.50
C ARG A 222 -9.73 3.02 0.41
N VAL A 223 -9.05 4.17 0.36
CA VAL A 223 -7.58 4.21 0.38
C VAL A 223 -7.04 3.55 1.65
N ILE A 224 -7.62 3.79 2.83
CA ILE A 224 -7.16 3.11 4.07
C ILE A 224 -7.30 1.58 3.94
N ILE A 225 -8.45 1.09 3.47
CA ILE A 225 -8.68 -0.37 3.32
C ILE A 225 -7.78 -0.98 2.25
N GLU A 226 -7.53 -0.25 1.18
CA GLU A 226 -6.64 -0.63 0.09
C GLU A 226 -5.17 -0.73 0.54
N GLU A 227 -4.68 0.29 1.27
CA GLU A 227 -3.36 0.29 1.93
C GLU A 227 -3.20 -0.95 2.83
N GLU A 228 -4.23 -1.25 3.62
CA GLU A 228 -4.24 -2.41 4.52
C GLU A 228 -4.07 -3.73 3.77
N TRP A 229 -4.76 -3.94 2.64
CA TRP A 229 -4.61 -5.16 1.84
C TRP A 229 -3.29 -5.21 1.06
N ALA A 230 -2.85 -4.10 0.48
CA ALA A 230 -1.61 -4.02 -0.26
C ALA A 230 -0.41 -4.34 0.64
N HIS A 231 -0.35 -3.71 1.81
CA HIS A 231 0.72 -3.94 2.78
C HIS A 231 0.66 -5.33 3.42
N LEU A 232 -0.53 -5.90 3.59
CA LEU A 232 -0.65 -7.29 4.03
C LEU A 232 -0.05 -8.26 3.01
N ARG A 233 -0.24 -7.99 1.71
CA ARG A 233 0.35 -8.78 0.63
C ARG A 233 1.87 -8.70 0.64
N TYR A 234 2.44 -7.50 0.76
CA TYR A 234 3.90 -7.31 0.85
C TYR A 234 4.49 -8.02 2.07
N VAL A 235 3.92 -7.80 3.25
CA VAL A 235 4.40 -8.44 4.49
C VAL A 235 4.35 -9.97 4.40
N ARG A 236 3.26 -10.54 3.88
CA ARG A 236 3.16 -12.00 3.75
C ARG A 236 4.15 -12.57 2.73
N ARG A 237 4.39 -11.86 1.62
CA ARG A 237 5.43 -12.21 0.63
C ARG A 237 6.80 -12.22 1.31
N ASP A 238 7.14 -11.17 2.04
CA ASP A 238 8.47 -10.98 2.62
C ASP A 238 8.74 -11.94 3.78
N LEU A 239 7.75 -12.15 4.66
CA LEU A 239 7.84 -13.15 5.71
C LEU A 239 8.04 -14.56 5.14
N ALA A 240 7.41 -14.89 4.01
CA ALA A 240 7.62 -16.19 3.36
C ALA A 240 9.02 -16.34 2.76
N LEU A 241 9.64 -15.26 2.28
CA LEU A 241 11.03 -15.26 1.81
C LEU A 241 12.01 -15.45 2.98
N LEU A 242 11.86 -14.64 4.03
CA LEU A 242 12.68 -14.72 5.25
C LEU A 242 12.59 -16.09 5.92
N GLN A 243 11.42 -16.73 5.89
CA GLN A 243 11.27 -18.09 6.41
C GLN A 243 12.00 -19.15 5.58
N LYS A 244 12.10 -18.98 4.26
CA LYS A 244 12.83 -19.90 3.39
C LYS A 244 14.34 -19.77 3.58
N GLU A 245 14.85 -18.57 3.82
CA GLU A 245 16.28 -18.34 4.08
C GLU A 245 16.79 -18.97 5.38
N ARG A 246 15.87 -19.33 6.29
CA ARG A 246 16.19 -20.05 7.54
C ARG A 246 16.32 -21.57 7.38
N GLN A 247 15.87 -22.14 6.25
CA GLN A 247 15.89 -23.58 5.97
C GLN A 247 17.17 -23.97 5.24
#